data_AF-A0A150IZ41-F1
#
_entry.id   AF-A0A150IZ41-F1
#
_cell.length_a   1.000
_cell.length_b   1.000
_cell.length_c   1.000
_cell.angle_alpha   90.00
_cell.angle_beta   90.00
_cell.angle_gamma   90.00
#
_symmetry.space_group_name_H-M   'P 1'
#
loop_
_entity.id
_entity.type
_entity.pdbx_description
1 polymer ?
#
loop_
_entity_poly.entity_id
_entity_poly.type
_entity_poly.pdbx_seq_one_letter_code
_entity_poly.pdbx_strand_id
1 'polypeptide(L)'
;MSEQNLIPFKAKKTFSLYNKTYDEGKDYELNFLEVEVLINEGLVDIIPLNSVDYRKMLKEESSSEKMLELDDNFYAFARISQRYLKNKENLSQIEKKAYSDSAAALRNFLRFRAEKILKALLIENQKIEVHGSELLFTSLIGEEISKWIRFNESIIKGEKYEI
;
A
#
# COMPACT_ATOMS: atom_id res chain seq x y z
N MET A 1 6.94 -2.39 18.00
CA MET A 1 6.44 -3.76 17.77
C MET A 1 6.82 -4.10 16.35
N SER A 2 7.62 -5.15 16.11
CA SER A 2 7.97 -5.55 14.75
C SER A 2 6.73 -6.13 14.08
N GLU A 3 5.98 -5.30 13.35
CA GLU A 3 4.94 -5.77 12.43
C GLU A 3 5.60 -6.79 11.52
N GLN A 4 5.21 -8.05 11.69
CA GLN A 4 5.75 -9.14 10.89
C GLN A 4 5.13 -8.97 9.51
N ASN A 5 5.82 -8.23 8.63
CA ASN A 5 5.52 -8.10 7.21
C ASN A 5 5.75 -9.45 6.52
N LEU A 6 4.95 -10.45 6.88
CA LEU A 6 5.03 -11.79 6.36
C LEU A 6 4.38 -11.81 4.98
N ILE A 7 5.11 -12.32 4.00
CA ILE A 7 4.66 -12.42 2.62
C ILE A 7 4.52 -13.90 2.28
N PRO A 8 3.36 -14.35 1.78
CA PRO A 8 3.18 -15.71 1.33
C PRO A 8 3.98 -15.96 0.05
N PHE A 9 4.65 -17.11 -0.02
CA PHE A 9 5.41 -17.56 -1.17
C PHE A 9 5.33 -19.08 -1.32
N LYS A 10 5.64 -19.56 -2.51
CA LYS A 10 5.74 -20.97 -2.87
C LYS A 10 7.19 -21.34 -3.16
N ALA A 11 7.72 -22.37 -2.51
CA ALA A 11 9.08 -22.82 -2.79
C ALA A 11 9.19 -23.47 -4.18
N LYS A 12 10.15 -23.04 -5.00
CA LYS A 12 10.40 -23.60 -6.33
C LYS A 12 11.38 -24.77 -6.31
N LYS A 13 12.21 -24.86 -5.27
CA LYS A 13 13.19 -25.92 -5.02
C LYS A 13 13.29 -26.13 -3.53
N THR A 14 13.75 -27.30 -3.10
CA THR A 14 14.04 -27.53 -1.68
C THR A 14 15.29 -26.75 -1.26
N PHE A 15 15.19 -25.90 -0.23
CA PHE A 15 16.31 -25.15 0.34
C PHE A 15 16.20 -25.03 1.86
N SER A 16 17.30 -24.62 2.51
CA SER A 16 17.34 -24.41 3.96
C SER A 16 17.72 -22.96 4.28
N LEU A 17 17.00 -22.35 5.21
CA LEU A 17 17.24 -21.00 5.71
C LEU A 17 17.04 -20.99 7.24
N TYR A 18 18.00 -20.46 8.00
CA TYR A 18 17.95 -20.39 9.48
C TYR A 18 17.52 -21.68 10.19
N ASN A 19 18.13 -22.82 9.83
CA ASN A 19 17.81 -24.16 10.37
C ASN A 19 16.38 -24.66 10.08
N LYS A 20 15.63 -24.00 9.18
CA LYS A 20 14.35 -24.47 8.65
C LYS A 20 14.52 -24.91 7.21
N THR A 21 13.90 -26.03 6.86
CA THR A 21 13.86 -26.55 5.48
C THR A 21 12.53 -26.17 4.83
N TYR A 22 12.61 -25.70 3.59
CA TYR A 22 11.49 -25.32 2.74
C TYR A 22 11.43 -26.34 1.63
N ASP A 23 10.36 -27.14 1.58
CA ASP A 23 10.21 -28.21 0.60
C ASP A 23 9.60 -27.65 -0.68
N GLU A 24 10.09 -28.13 -1.83
CA GLU A 24 9.58 -27.77 -3.15
C GLU A 24 8.05 -27.95 -3.25
N GLY A 25 7.40 -26.95 -3.86
CA GLY A 25 5.97 -26.96 -4.14
C GLY A 25 5.08 -26.63 -2.94
N LYS A 26 5.62 -26.44 -1.73
CA LYS A 26 4.85 -26.03 -0.56
C LYS A 26 4.78 -24.51 -0.42
N ASP A 27 3.69 -24.05 0.19
CA ASP A 27 3.43 -22.66 0.52
C ASP A 27 3.92 -22.32 1.93
N TYR A 28 4.55 -21.16 2.08
CA TYR A 28 5.18 -20.69 3.30
C TYR A 28 5.06 -19.17 3.43
N GLU A 29 5.41 -18.63 4.59
CA GLU A 29 5.46 -17.20 4.87
C GLU A 29 6.80 -16.83 5.51
N LEU A 30 7.37 -15.69 5.10
CA LEU A 30 8.62 -15.11 5.61
C LEU A 30 8.57 -13.58 5.53
N ASN A 31 9.50 -12.89 6.18
CA ASN A 31 9.56 -11.43 6.10
C ASN A 31 9.75 -10.96 4.65
N PHE A 32 9.11 -9.83 4.30
CA PHE A 32 9.24 -9.17 3.00
C PHE A 32 10.67 -9.15 2.45
N LEU A 33 11.67 -8.76 3.27
CA LEU A 33 13.05 -8.65 2.81
C LEU A 33 13.63 -10.02 2.43
N GLU A 34 13.28 -11.04 3.20
CA GLU A 34 13.74 -12.41 2.98
C GLU A 34 13.09 -12.98 1.71
N VAL A 35 11.78 -12.81 1.55
CA VAL A 35 11.06 -13.25 0.34
C VAL A 35 11.58 -12.54 -0.90
N GLU A 36 11.89 -11.24 -0.81
CA GLU A 36 12.47 -10.49 -1.92
C GLU A 36 13.85 -11.04 -2.36
N VAL A 37 14.73 -11.37 -1.41
CA VAL A 37 16.01 -12.02 -1.71
C VAL A 37 15.79 -13.38 -2.36
N LEU A 38 14.92 -14.22 -1.77
CA LEU A 38 14.63 -15.56 -2.28
C LEU A 38 14.03 -15.55 -3.70
N ILE A 39 13.24 -14.53 -4.05
CA ILE A 39 12.73 -14.33 -5.42
C ILE A 39 13.88 -14.04 -6.37
N ASN A 40 14.81 -13.16 -6.00
CA ASN A 40 15.95 -12.79 -6.85
C ASN A 40 16.91 -13.97 -7.09
N GLU A 41 17.06 -14.83 -6.09
CA GLU A 41 17.81 -16.10 -6.19
C GLU A 41 17.05 -17.20 -6.96
N GLY A 42 15.80 -16.94 -7.36
CA GLY A 42 14.96 -17.90 -8.09
C GLY A 42 14.54 -19.12 -7.26
N LEU A 43 14.61 -19.03 -5.93
CA LEU A 43 14.30 -20.10 -4.99
C LEU A 43 12.81 -20.19 -4.68
N VAL A 44 12.09 -19.07 -4.78
CA VAL A 44 10.66 -18.98 -4.47
C VAL A 44 9.88 -18.27 -5.56
N ASP A 45 8.58 -18.53 -5.56
CA ASP A 45 7.57 -17.89 -6.39
C ASP A 45 6.53 -17.22 -5.48
N ILE A 46 5.81 -16.22 -5.98
CA ILE A 46 4.69 -15.61 -5.25
C ILE A 46 3.47 -15.54 -6.15
N ILE A 47 2.28 -15.49 -5.53
CA ILE A 47 1.05 -15.11 -6.21
C ILE A 47 0.92 -13.60 -6.04
N PRO A 48 1.27 -12.77 -7.05
CA PRO A 48 1.28 -11.33 -6.87
C PRO A 48 -0.14 -10.76 -6.85
N LEU A 49 -0.34 -9.70 -6.07
CA LEU A 49 -1.49 -8.82 -6.22
C LEU A 49 -1.52 -8.25 -7.64
N ASN A 50 -2.65 -8.44 -8.31
CA ASN A 50 -2.84 -8.11 -9.72
C ASN A 50 -3.96 -7.07 -9.93
N SER A 51 -4.24 -6.76 -11.20
CA SER A 51 -5.20 -5.71 -11.55
C SER A 51 -6.63 -5.99 -11.08
N VAL A 52 -7.04 -7.26 -10.98
CA VAL A 52 -8.36 -7.66 -10.47
C VAL A 52 -8.47 -7.36 -8.99
N ASP A 53 -7.44 -7.66 -8.22
CA ASP A 53 -7.40 -7.43 -6.77
C ASP A 53 -7.56 -5.94 -6.46
N TYR A 54 -6.74 -5.08 -7.08
CA TYR A 54 -6.81 -3.63 -6.86
C TYR A 54 -8.12 -3.02 -7.34
N ARG A 55 -8.72 -3.52 -8.43
CA ARG A 55 -10.05 -3.06 -8.88
C ARG A 55 -11.15 -3.45 -7.91
N LYS A 56 -11.06 -4.63 -7.29
CA LYS A 56 -11.99 -5.06 -6.25
C LYS A 56 -11.88 -4.15 -5.02
N MET A 57 -10.65 -3.90 -4.55
CA MET A 57 -10.39 -2.97 -3.43
C MET A 57 -10.90 -1.56 -3.72
N LEU A 58 -10.64 -1.04 -4.93
CA LEU A 58 -11.16 0.27 -5.35
C LEU A 58 -12.69 0.30 -5.35
N LYS A 59 -13.34 -0.73 -5.89
CA LYS A 59 -14.81 -0.81 -5.90
C LYS A 59 -15.37 -0.83 -4.49
N GLU A 60 -14.77 -1.62 -3.61
CA GLU A 60 -15.15 -1.72 -2.20
C GLU A 60 -15.02 -0.38 -1.48
N GLU A 61 -13.87 0.28 -1.60
CA GLU A 61 -13.62 1.56 -0.95
C GLU A 61 -14.48 2.71 -1.54
N SER A 62 -14.80 2.64 -2.84
CA SER A 62 -15.67 3.62 -3.50
C SER A 62 -17.15 3.49 -3.13
N SER A 63 -17.57 2.32 -2.66
CA SER A 63 -18.97 2.02 -2.30
C SER A 63 -19.29 2.35 -0.84
N SER A 64 -18.29 2.76 -0.06
CA SER A 64 -18.41 3.04 1.38
C SER A 64 -17.90 4.46 1.69
N GLU A 65 -18.47 5.11 2.69
CA GLU A 65 -17.89 6.36 3.24
C GLU A 65 -16.62 6.08 4.05
N LYS A 66 -16.53 4.91 4.69
CA LYS A 66 -15.37 4.51 5.49
C LYS A 66 -14.20 4.07 4.61
N MET A 67 -12.99 4.21 5.13
CA MET A 67 -11.79 3.64 4.50
C MET A 67 -11.87 2.12 4.51
N LEU A 68 -11.39 1.49 3.43
CA LEU A 68 -11.16 0.04 3.44
C LEU A 68 -10.05 -0.27 4.44
N GLU A 69 -10.27 -1.26 5.29
CA GLU A 69 -9.22 -1.81 6.14
C GLU A 69 -8.26 -2.63 5.27
N LEU A 70 -6.97 -2.29 5.34
CA LEU A 70 -5.93 -2.97 4.56
C LEU A 70 -5.16 -3.88 5.50
N ASP A 71 -4.76 -5.05 5.00
CA ASP A 71 -3.84 -5.93 5.73
C ASP A 71 -2.56 -5.18 6.10
N ASP A 72 -2.00 -5.43 7.29
CA ASP A 72 -0.81 -4.73 7.80
C ASP A 72 0.39 -4.79 6.82
N ASN A 73 0.51 -5.91 6.10
CA ASN A 73 1.57 -6.15 5.12
C ASN A 73 1.23 -5.62 3.72
N PHE A 74 0.08 -4.98 3.49
CA PHE A 74 -0.43 -4.64 2.15
C PHE A 74 0.58 -3.87 1.31
N TYR A 75 1.16 -2.80 1.86
CA TYR A 75 2.11 -1.97 1.11
C TYR A 75 3.40 -2.73 0.75
N ALA A 76 3.86 -3.60 1.67
CA ALA A 76 5.00 -4.47 1.43
C ALA A 76 4.66 -5.49 0.32
N PHE A 77 3.49 -6.12 0.40
CA PHE A 77 3.08 -7.13 -0.56
C PHE A 77 2.81 -6.54 -1.95
N ALA A 78 2.14 -5.39 -2.03
CA ALA A 78 1.93 -4.66 -3.27
C ALA A 78 3.26 -4.30 -3.94
N ARG A 79 4.27 -3.88 -3.16
CA ARG A 79 5.61 -3.55 -3.66
C ARG A 79 6.34 -4.76 -4.26
N ILE A 80 6.39 -5.89 -3.56
CA ILE A 80 6.98 -7.13 -4.13
C ILE A 80 6.18 -7.57 -5.34
N SER A 81 4.85 -7.54 -5.28
CA SER A 81 4.00 -7.94 -6.40
C SER A 81 4.30 -7.14 -7.67
N GLN A 82 4.44 -5.82 -7.57
CA GLN A 82 4.83 -4.98 -8.70
C GLN A 82 6.24 -5.28 -9.21
N ARG A 83 7.21 -5.47 -8.30
CA ARG A 83 8.59 -5.81 -8.68
C ARG A 83 8.66 -7.17 -9.37
N TYR A 84 7.92 -8.15 -8.85
CA TYR A 84 7.82 -9.49 -9.39
C TYR A 84 7.22 -9.49 -10.80
N LEU A 85 6.08 -8.80 -10.98
CA LEU A 85 5.46 -8.65 -12.30
C LEU A 85 6.35 -7.89 -13.29
N LYS A 86 7.04 -6.84 -12.82
CA LYS A 86 7.98 -6.08 -13.64
C LYS A 86 9.15 -6.94 -14.11
N ASN A 87 9.74 -7.74 -13.22
CA ASN A 87 10.84 -8.64 -13.62
C ASN A 87 10.41 -9.66 -14.67
N LYS A 88 9.13 -10.06 -14.66
CA LYS A 88 8.54 -10.93 -15.68
C LYS A 88 8.11 -10.21 -16.96
N GLU A 89 8.05 -8.89 -16.99
CA GLU A 89 7.55 -8.14 -18.15
C GLU A 89 8.36 -8.39 -19.43
N ASN A 90 9.64 -8.75 -19.27
CA ASN A 90 10.56 -9.03 -20.38
C ASN A 90 10.39 -10.44 -20.98
N LEU A 91 9.57 -11.29 -20.38
CA LEU A 91 9.37 -12.68 -20.82
C LEU A 91 8.33 -12.78 -21.94
N SER A 92 7.28 -11.96 -21.94
CA SER A 92 6.24 -11.97 -22.99
C SER A 92 5.39 -10.69 -23.06
N GLN A 93 4.69 -10.49 -24.19
CA GLN A 93 3.69 -9.41 -24.34
C GLN A 93 2.52 -9.56 -23.36
N ILE A 94 2.17 -10.80 -23.00
CA ILE A 94 1.12 -11.10 -22.03
C ILE A 94 1.54 -10.62 -20.65
N GLU A 95 2.77 -10.93 -20.23
CA GLU A 95 3.30 -10.49 -18.93
C GLU A 95 3.51 -8.98 -18.87
N LYS A 96 3.97 -8.36 -19.96
CA LYS A 96 4.05 -6.89 -20.07
C LYS A 96 2.69 -6.23 -19.87
N LYS A 97 1.64 -6.77 -20.50
CA LYS A 97 0.27 -6.30 -20.31
C LYS A 97 -0.20 -6.52 -18.86
N ALA A 98 0.07 -7.68 -18.28
CA ALA A 98 -0.31 -7.99 -16.90
C ALA A 98 0.32 -7.02 -15.89
N TYR A 99 1.61 -6.71 -16.04
CA TYR A 99 2.29 -5.70 -15.24
C TYR A 99 1.67 -4.31 -15.44
N SER A 100 1.50 -3.86 -16.70
CA SER A 100 0.92 -2.56 -17.01
C SER A 100 -0.49 -2.38 -16.42
N ASP A 101 -1.35 -3.38 -16.60
CA ASP A 101 -2.73 -3.38 -16.08
C ASP A 101 -2.73 -3.36 -14.55
N SER A 102 -1.83 -4.13 -13.92
CA SER A 102 -1.66 -4.18 -12.47
C SER A 102 -1.19 -2.83 -11.91
N ALA A 103 -0.16 -2.24 -12.50
CA ALA A 103 0.38 -0.93 -12.09
C ALA A 103 -0.65 0.19 -12.26
N ALA A 104 -1.41 0.20 -13.35
CA ALA A 104 -2.48 1.16 -13.57
C ALA A 104 -3.61 1.02 -12.53
N ALA A 105 -4.03 -0.21 -12.23
CA ALA A 105 -5.06 -0.46 -11.24
C ALA A 105 -4.61 -0.06 -9.82
N LEU A 106 -3.39 -0.41 -9.42
CA LEU A 106 -2.82 0.00 -8.13
C LEU A 106 -2.73 1.53 -8.01
N ARG A 107 -2.27 2.21 -9.07
CA ARG A 107 -2.19 3.69 -9.08
C ARG A 107 -3.57 4.32 -8.89
N ASN A 108 -4.59 3.82 -9.57
CA ASN A 108 -5.95 4.33 -9.44
C ASN A 108 -6.50 4.11 -8.04
N PHE A 109 -6.27 2.93 -7.45
CA PHE A 109 -6.65 2.63 -6.08
C PHE A 109 -5.99 3.58 -5.07
N LEU A 110 -4.66 3.69 -5.10
CA LEU A 110 -3.92 4.56 -4.18
C LEU A 110 -4.28 6.04 -4.34
N ARG A 111 -4.52 6.49 -5.58
CA ARG A 111 -4.97 7.86 -5.85
C ARG A 111 -6.34 8.13 -5.24
N PHE A 112 -7.31 7.25 -5.48
CA PHE A 112 -8.65 7.39 -4.92
C PHE A 112 -8.61 7.44 -3.39
N ARG A 113 -7.84 6.53 -2.79
CA ARG A 113 -7.62 6.45 -1.35
C ARG A 113 -7.02 7.74 -0.78
N ALA A 114 -5.97 8.27 -1.42
CA ALA A 114 -5.38 9.56 -1.04
C ALA A 114 -6.37 10.74 -1.15
N GLU A 115 -7.15 10.80 -2.23
CA GLU A 115 -8.18 11.83 -2.42
C GLU A 115 -9.25 11.76 -1.32
N LYS A 116 -9.65 10.55 -0.91
CA LYS A 116 -10.61 10.33 0.17
C LYS A 116 -10.07 10.77 1.53
N ILE A 117 -8.82 10.44 1.83
CA ILE A 117 -8.12 10.89 3.04
C ILE A 117 -8.07 12.41 3.10
N LEU A 118 -7.66 13.07 2.01
CA LEU A 118 -7.59 14.53 1.94
C LEU A 118 -8.95 15.19 2.17
N LYS A 119 -10.02 14.67 1.57
CA LYS A 119 -11.38 15.17 1.79
C LYS A 119 -11.78 15.07 3.25
N ALA A 120 -11.50 13.93 3.89
CA ALA A 120 -11.82 13.74 5.30
C ALA A 120 -11.05 14.69 6.21
N LEU A 121 -9.76 14.95 5.92
CA LEU A 121 -8.94 15.88 6.70
C LEU A 121 -9.40 17.35 6.54
N LEU A 122 -9.93 17.73 5.38
CA LEU A 122 -10.44 19.09 5.12
C LEU A 122 -11.81 19.34 5.76
N ILE A 123 -12.60 18.30 6.03
CA ILE A 123 -13.82 18.40 6.81
C ILE A 123 -13.41 18.42 8.29
N GLU A 124 -13.12 19.60 8.81
CA GLU A 124 -12.74 19.84 10.21
C GLU A 124 -13.65 19.02 11.15
N ASN A 125 -13.07 17.99 11.79
CA ASN A 125 -13.64 17.05 12.79
C ASN A 125 -13.84 15.57 12.38
N GLN A 126 -13.52 15.10 11.17
CA GLN A 126 -13.53 13.65 10.93
C GLN A 126 -12.22 12.99 11.38
N LYS A 127 -12.28 12.23 12.48
CA LYS A 127 -11.27 11.22 12.78
C LYS A 127 -11.37 10.13 11.71
N ILE A 128 -10.40 10.09 10.82
CA ILE A 128 -10.27 9.06 9.79
C ILE A 128 -9.31 7.98 10.27
N GLU A 129 -9.76 6.73 10.24
CA GLU A 129 -8.92 5.56 10.48
C GLU A 129 -8.24 5.18 9.16
N VAL A 130 -6.91 5.28 9.12
CA VAL A 130 -6.08 5.00 7.95
C VAL A 130 -5.03 3.94 8.31
N HIS A 131 -4.41 3.33 7.30
CA HIS A 131 -3.38 2.33 7.52
C HIS A 131 -2.14 2.96 8.19
N GLY A 132 -1.36 2.19 8.95
CA GLY A 132 -0.17 2.66 9.66
C GLY A 132 0.82 3.45 8.77
N SER A 133 1.12 2.90 7.60
CA SER A 133 1.94 3.57 6.56
C SER A 133 1.42 4.94 6.09
N GLU A 134 0.13 5.23 6.26
CA GLU A 134 -0.52 6.47 5.85
C GLU A 134 -0.50 7.53 6.97
N LEU A 135 -0.34 7.12 8.24
CA LEU A 135 -0.41 7.99 9.42
C LEU A 135 0.61 9.14 9.39
N LEU A 136 1.82 8.89 8.89
CA LEU A 136 2.83 9.94 8.77
C LEU A 136 2.35 11.06 7.83
N PHE A 137 1.76 10.69 6.69
CA PHE A 137 1.27 11.65 5.71
C PHE A 137 0.06 12.41 6.22
N THR A 138 -0.88 11.74 6.88
CA THR A 138 -2.05 12.40 7.46
C THR A 138 -1.66 13.39 8.56
N SER A 139 -0.67 13.06 9.39
CA SER A 139 -0.14 13.98 10.40
C SER A 139 0.47 15.23 9.76
N LEU A 140 1.37 15.06 8.79
CA LEU A 140 2.03 16.19 8.11
C LEU A 140 1.02 17.11 7.40
N ILE A 141 0.06 16.53 6.70
CA ILE A 141 -0.98 17.29 6.00
C ILE A 141 -1.91 17.98 7.01
N GLY A 142 -2.26 17.30 8.11
CA GLY A 142 -3.08 17.87 9.17
C GLY A 142 -2.44 19.10 9.82
N GLU A 143 -1.12 19.12 9.99
CA GLU A 143 -0.38 20.30 10.45
C GLU A 143 -0.51 21.48 9.49
N GLU A 144 -0.35 21.25 8.18
CA GLU A 144 -0.49 22.30 7.17
C GLU A 144 -1.93 22.82 7.04
N ILE A 145 -2.93 21.93 7.09
CA ILE A 145 -4.34 22.33 7.13
C ILE A 145 -4.61 23.19 8.38
N SER A 146 -4.09 22.79 9.55
CA SER A 146 -4.26 23.57 10.78
C SER A 146 -3.63 24.97 10.70
N LYS A 147 -2.44 25.09 10.07
CA LYS A 147 -1.82 26.40 9.80
C LYS A 147 -2.70 27.25 8.89
N TRP A 148 -3.26 26.66 7.84
CA TRP A 148 -4.16 27.35 6.91
C TRP A 148 -5.43 27.85 7.60
N ILE A 149 -6.05 27.02 8.44
CA ILE A 149 -7.26 27.39 9.21
C ILE A 149 -6.95 28.58 10.13
N ARG A 150 -5.84 28.52 10.88
CA ARG A 150 -5.42 29.65 11.74
C ARG A 150 -5.16 30.93 10.95
N PHE A 151 -4.57 30.80 9.76
CA PHE A 151 -4.38 31.94 8.87
C PHE A 151 -5.73 32.52 8.41
N ASN A 152 -6.66 31.70 7.95
CA ASN A 152 -8.01 32.15 7.60
C ASN A 152 -8.72 32.82 8.78
N GLU A 153 -8.64 32.23 9.97
CA GLU A 153 -9.20 32.83 11.19
C GLU A 153 -8.54 34.18 11.50
N SER A 154 -7.24 34.34 11.27
CA SER A 154 -6.55 35.63 11.48
C SER A 154 -7.04 36.72 10.53
N ILE A 155 -7.41 36.37 9.30
CA ILE A 155 -8.05 37.29 8.35
C ILE A 155 -9.44 37.68 8.86
N ILE A 156 -10.25 36.69 9.29
CA ILE A 156 -11.63 36.91 9.73
C ILE A 156 -11.70 37.72 11.02
N LYS A 157 -10.82 37.43 11.98
CA LYS A 157 -10.76 38.14 13.28
C LYS A 157 -10.24 39.57 13.14
N GLY A 158 -9.65 39.91 11.99
CA GLY A 158 -8.95 41.17 11.77
C GLY A 158 -7.68 41.27 12.60
N GLU A 159 -6.64 41.89 12.06
CA GLU A 159 -5.60 42.45 12.91
C GLU A 159 -6.28 43.44 13.86
N LYS A 160 -5.94 43.43 15.16
CA LYS A 160 -6.49 44.32 16.18
C LYS A 160 -6.65 45.77 15.69
N TYR A 161 -7.82 46.10 15.15
CA TYR A 161 -8.29 47.45 14.83
C TYR A 161 -9.64 47.70 15.51
N GLU A 162 -9.88 47.04 16.64
CA GLU A 162 -10.83 47.52 17.64
C GLU A 162 -10.02 48.15 18.78
N ILE A 163 -10.12 49.47 18.89
CA ILE A 163 -9.84 50.24 20.11
C ILE A 163 -11.04 50.08 21.04
#